data_AF-X1K1R7-F1
#
_entry.id   AF-X1K1R7-F1
#
_cell.length_a   1.000
_cell.length_b   1.000
_cell.length_c   1.000
_cell.angle_alpha   90.00
_cell.angle_beta   90.00
_cell.angle_gamma   90.00
#
_symmetry.space_group_name_H-M   'P 1'
#
loop_
_entity.id
_entity.type
_entity.pdbx_description
1 polymer ?
#
loop_
_entity_poly.entity_id
_entity_poly.type
_entity_poly.pdbx_seq_one_letter_code
_entity_poly.pdbx_strand_id
1 'polypeptide(L)' 'AKGEPFDPYLHEAIMKVELDEYPDNMIVEEMRKGYKLKDRVLRPTMVKVNKKSDKDSKR' A
#
# COMPACT_ATOMS: atom_id res chain seq x y z
N ALA A 1 5.46 -2.69 7.49
CA ALA A 1 4.50 -1.78 6.84
C ALA A 1 3.05 -2.23 7.01
N LYS A 2 2.54 -2.42 8.24
CA LYS A 2 1.09 -2.43 8.52
C LYS A 2 0.75 -1.07 9.11
N GLY A 3 -0.20 -0.34 8.52
CA GLY A 3 -0.53 1.04 8.93
C GLY A 3 0.43 2.10 8.40
N GLU A 4 1.21 1.81 7.36
CA GLU A 4 1.97 2.82 6.61
C GLU A 4 1.21 3.22 5.34
N PRO A 5 1.44 4.43 4.81
CA PRO A 5 0.88 4.83 3.52
C PRO A 5 1.40 3.92 2.40
N PHE A 6 0.53 3.61 1.45
CA PHE A 6 0.91 2.86 0.27
C PHE A 6 1.85 3.70 -0.62
N ASP A 7 2.96 3.10 -1.04
CA ASP A 7 3.93 3.75 -1.92
C ASP A 7 4.18 2.83 -3.11
N PRO A 8 3.74 3.19 -4.32
CA PRO A 8 3.93 2.38 -5.52
C PRO A 8 5.40 2.07 -5.86
N TYR A 9 6.36 2.88 -5.41
CA TYR A 9 7.79 2.63 -5.65
C TYR A 9 8.35 1.53 -4.76
N LEU A 10 7.75 1.34 -3.58
CA LEU A 10 8.27 0.47 -2.53
C LEU A 10 7.35 -0.74 -2.28
N HIS A 11 6.09 -0.62 -2.65
CA HIS A 11 5.00 -1.53 -2.31
C HIS A 11 4.23 -1.91 -3.57
N GLU A 12 3.82 -3.17 -3.63
CA GLU A 12 3.02 -3.73 -4.72
C GLU A 12 1.66 -4.13 -4.15
N ALA A 13 0.62 -3.40 -4.56
CA ALA A 13 -0.76 -3.65 -4.13
C ALA A 13 -1.35 -4.83 -4.90
N ILE A 14 -1.32 -6.02 -4.28
CA ILE A 14 -1.87 -7.23 -4.89
C ILE A 14 -3.39 -7.37 -4.69
N MET A 15 -3.94 -6.68 -3.69
CA MET A 15 -5.35 -6.72 -3.36
C MET A 15 -5.79 -5.37 -2.80
N LYS A 16 -7.01 -4.97 -3.14
CA LYS A 16 -7.65 -3.76 -2.64
C LYS A 16 -8.85 -4.19 -1.81
N VAL A 17 -8.91 -3.72 -0.58
CA VAL A 17 -10.04 -3.94 0.32
C VAL A 17 -10.68 -2.61 0.67
N GLU A 18 -11.94 -2.62 1.07
CA GLU A 18 -12.66 -1.43 1.51
C GLU A 18 -12.99 -1.64 2.99
N LEU A 19 -12.16 -1.07 3.87
CA LEU A 19 -12.31 -1.12 5.31
C LEU A 19 -12.51 0.29 5.84
N ASP A 20 -13.60 0.49 6.59
CA ASP A 20 -13.89 1.77 7.23
C ASP A 20 -12.93 2.10 8.38
N GLU A 21 -12.26 1.09 8.92
CA GLU A 21 -11.29 1.21 10.01
C GLU A 21 -9.97 1.87 9.56
N TYR A 22 -9.65 1.82 8.26
CA TYR A 22 -8.40 2.36 7.72
C TYR A 22 -8.69 3.57 6.80
N PRO A 23 -7.79 4.56 6.72
CA PRO A 23 -7.85 5.63 5.72
C PRO A 23 -7.60 5.12 4.29
N ASP A 24 -7.92 5.94 3.29
CA ASP A 24 -7.65 5.62 1.88
C ASP A 24 -6.14 5.53 1.60
N ASN A 25 -5.78 4.71 0.60
CA ASN A 25 -4.41 4.42 0.19
C ASN A 25 -3.48 4.00 1.35
N MET A 26 -4.03 3.35 2.38
CA MET A 26 -3.25 2.82 3.51
C MET A 26 -3.01 1.32 3.36
N ILE A 27 -1.86 0.83 3.83
CA ILE A 27 -1.58 -0.59 3.88
C ILE A 27 -2.33 -1.22 5.05
N VAL A 28 -3.29 -2.07 4.71
CA VAL A 28 -4.10 -2.84 5.66
C VAL A 28 -3.34 -4.04 6.18
N GLU A 29 -2.62 -4.73 5.28
CA GLU A 29 -1.95 -5.98 5.60
C GLU A 29 -0.73 -6.21 4.71
N GLU A 30 0.36 -6.67 5.30
CA GLU A 30 1.54 -7.13 4.57
C GLU A 30 1.43 -8.61 4.25
N MET A 31 1.27 -8.92 2.98
CA MET A 31 1.22 -10.30 2.49
C MET A 31 2.62 -10.89 2.42
N ARG A 32 3.60 -10.09 1.98
CA ARG A 32 4.96 -10.57 1.76
C ARG A 32 5.97 -9.45 1.90
N LYS A 33 6.92 -9.60 2.84
CA LYS A 33 8.01 -8.64 3.04
C LYS A 33 8.82 -8.44 1.75
N GLY A 34 8.93 -7.19 1.31
CA GLY A 34 9.85 -6.76 0.28
C GLY A 34 11.25 -6.53 0.84
N TYR A 35 12.21 -6.34 -0.05
CA TYR A 35 13.60 -6.09 0.33
C TYR A 35 14.14 -4.89 -0.43
N LYS A 36 14.85 -4.03 0.29
CA LYS A 36 15.57 -2.88 -0.26
C LYS A 36 17.02 -3.00 0.17
N LEU A 37 17.93 -2.74 -0.75
CA LEU A 37 19.36 -2.70 -0.50
C LEU A 37 19.83 -1.27 -0.71
N LYS A 38 20.15 -0.58 0.39
CA LYS A 38 20.44 0.86 0.39
C LYS A 38 19.28 1.60 -0.28
N ASP A 39 19.54 2.33 -1.36
CA ASP A 39 18.55 3.13 -2.09
C ASP A 39 17.86 2.34 -3.21
N ARG A 40 18.22 1.08 -3.43
CA ARG A 40 17.67 0.24 -4.50
C ARG A 40 16.64 -0.74 -3.97
N VAL A 41 15.43 -0.68 -4.51
CA VAL A 41 14.40 -1.69 -4.27
C VAL A 41 14.79 -2.96 -5.04
N LEU A 42 15.04 -4.05 -4.31
CA LEU A 42 15.32 -5.37 -4.91
C LEU A 42 14.01 -6.12 -5.18
N ARG A 43 13.05 -6.00 -4.26
CA ARG A 43 11.70 -6.52 -4.46
C ARG A 43 10.70 -5.66 -3.68
N PRO A 44 9.61 -5.20 -4.31
CA PRO A 44 8.56 -4.51 -3.58
C PRO A 44 7.89 -5.44 -2.56
N THR A 45 7.36 -4.84 -1.50
CA THR A 45 6.55 -5.56 -0.50
C THR A 45 5.17 -5.77 -1.08
N MET A 46 4.68 -7.01 -1.06
CA MET A 46 3.31 -7.29 -1.47
C MET A 46 2.39 -6.94 -0.32
N VAL A 47 1.42 -6.08 -0.58
CA VAL A 47 0.52 -5.53 0.44
C VAL A 47 -0.93 -5.53 -0.03
N LYS A 48 -1.85 -5.59 0.93
CA LYS A 48 -3.25 -5.25 0.73
C LYS A 48 -3.43 -3.78 1.08
N VAL A 49 -4.01 -3.03 0.16
CA VAL A 49 -4.27 -1.60 0.38
C VAL A 49 -5.75 -1.37 0.61
N ASN A 50 -6.06 -0.42 1.48
CA ASN A 50 -7.40 0.09 1.60
C ASN A 50 -7.65 1.03 0.43
N LYS A 51 -8.77 0.84 -0.27
CA LYS A 51 -9.23 1.76 -1.30
C LYS A 51 -10.58 2.29 -0.87
N LYS A 52 -10.60 3.41 -0.16
CA LYS A 52 -11.83 4.17 0.02
C LYS A 52 -11.97 5.05 -1.22
N SER A 53 -13.17 5.15 -1.77
CA SER A 53 -13.39 5.94 -2.98
C SER A 53 -13.33 7.44 -2.67
N ASP A 54 -12.13 7.97 -2.42
CA ASP A 54 -11.90 9.41 -2.38
C ASP A 54 -12.01 9.95 -3.80
N LYS A 55 -13.21 10.46 -4.11
CA LYS A 55 -13.53 11.22 -5.32
C LYS A 55 -12.85 12.61 -5.30
N ASP A 56 -11.56 12.69 -4.98
CA ASP A 56 -10.89 13.97 -4.69
C ASP A 56 -9.55 14.13 -5.43
N SER A 57 -9.59 14.08 -6.76
CA SER A 57 -8.49 14.57 -7.62
C SER A 57 -8.94 15.00 -9.03
N LYS A 58 -10.23 15.28 -9.22
CA LYS A 58 -10.71 15.79 -10.51
C LYS A 58 -11.80 16.84 -10.33
N ARG A 59 -11.42 18.03 -9.88
CA ARG A 59 -12.01 19.32 -10.25
C ARG A 59 -11.12 20.46 -9.84
#